data_AF-A0A924ZM01-F1
#
_entry.id   AF-A0A924ZM01-F1
#
_cell.length_a   1.000
_cell.length_b   1.000
_cell.length_c   1.000
_cell.angle_alpha   90.00
_cell.angle_beta   90.00
_cell.angle_gamma   90.00
#
_symmetry.space_group_name_H-M   'P 1'
#
loop_
_entity.id
_entity.type
_entity.pdbx_description
1 polymer ?
#
loop_
_entity_poly.entity_id
_entity_poly.type
_entity_poly.pdbx_seq_one_letter_code
_entity_poly.pdbx_strand_id
1 'polypeptide(L)'
;MKPWSFRKKFVFGLVIVIVGILFYRGYKSYSSESARSLTKNEILHLELHGVIMNGKKFLTSLKKYQKDDSIKAIVVDINSPGGAVGPSQEIYYEIMRAKKETGKPVVCVSTGLIASGGYYSALACDKIVVAPGTMIGSIGVIMEFANLERLYDWAKISRYTIKSGKFKDSGAEYRAMRDDERKLFQDMIDEVYAQFRDAVVEARHLPVETVNAYADGRVMTGAKAVELKFADSIGTFEDAVKIAARDAGLGEDYKVFKPHKEKSSILDYLTMGDDDDDLNSLSEIKGMLGASKKSSLTELTQIFLKTKYLNQPLYLMPGYWE
;
A
#
# COMPACT_ATOMS: atom_id res chain seq x y z
N MET A 1 -24.35 31.96 -40.27
CA MET A 1 -24.49 31.77 -38.80
C MET A 1 -25.15 33.02 -38.20
N LYS A 2 -26.25 32.90 -37.45
CA LYS A 2 -26.94 34.07 -36.85
C LYS A 2 -26.09 34.66 -35.70
N PRO A 3 -25.83 35.98 -35.67
CA PRO A 3 -25.07 36.60 -34.60
C PRO A 3 -25.81 36.46 -33.27
N TRP A 4 -25.07 36.16 -32.21
CA TRP A 4 -25.63 36.01 -30.87
C TRP A 4 -26.28 37.31 -30.37
N SER A 5 -27.51 37.18 -29.84
CA SER A 5 -28.23 38.28 -29.19
C SER A 5 -27.44 38.82 -27.99
N PHE A 6 -27.56 40.12 -27.72
CA PHE A 6 -26.87 40.82 -26.62
C PHE A 6 -26.97 40.08 -25.27
N ARG A 7 -28.16 39.55 -24.93
CA ARG A 7 -28.36 38.74 -23.71
C ARG A 7 -27.48 37.49 -23.63
N LYS A 8 -27.27 36.78 -24.74
CA LYS A 8 -26.40 35.59 -24.78
C LYS A 8 -24.92 35.96 -24.64
N LYS A 9 -24.49 37.07 -25.27
CA LYS A 9 -23.12 37.60 -25.10
C LYS A 9 -22.85 38.02 -23.65
N PHE A 10 -23.82 38.66 -23.00
CA PHE A 10 -23.72 39.07 -21.61
C PHE A 10 -23.65 37.87 -20.64
N VAL A 11 -24.54 36.89 -20.80
CA VAL A 11 -24.54 35.67 -19.98
C VAL A 11 -23.23 34.89 -20.14
N PHE A 12 -22.71 34.79 -21.36
CA PHE A 12 -21.43 34.10 -21.61
C PHE A 12 -20.23 34.84 -21.04
N GLY A 13 -20.20 36.18 -21.10
CA GLY A 13 -19.19 36.97 -20.40
C GLY A 13 -19.24 36.75 -18.88
N LEU A 14 -20.44 36.68 -18.30
CA LEU A 14 -20.64 36.44 -16.87
C LEU A 14 -20.19 35.03 -16.46
N VAL A 15 -20.45 34.01 -17.30
CA VAL A 15 -19.94 32.64 -17.09
C VAL A 15 -18.41 32.61 -17.14
N ILE A 16 -17.77 33.29 -18.09
CA ILE A 16 -16.29 33.36 -18.15
C ILE A 16 -15.71 34.01 -16.90
N VAL A 17 -16.34 35.09 -16.39
CA VAL A 17 -15.89 35.76 -15.17
C VAL A 17 -16.06 34.85 -13.95
N ILE A 18 -17.19 34.16 -13.81
CA ILE A 18 -17.42 33.21 -12.71
C ILE A 18 -16.43 32.05 -12.79
N VAL A 19 -16.22 31.48 -13.97
CA VAL A 19 -15.23 30.42 -14.20
C VAL A 19 -13.84 30.94 -13.86
N GLY A 20 -13.46 32.15 -14.28
CA GLY A 20 -12.18 32.78 -13.95
C GLY A 20 -12.01 33.03 -12.44
N ILE A 21 -13.06 33.42 -11.73
CA ILE A 21 -13.04 33.58 -10.26
C ILE A 21 -12.91 32.21 -9.58
N LEU A 22 -13.63 31.18 -10.04
CA LEU A 22 -13.50 29.83 -9.53
C LEU A 22 -12.10 29.26 -9.82
N PHE A 23 -11.54 29.54 -10.99
CA PHE A 23 -10.18 29.15 -11.37
C PHE A 23 -9.15 29.89 -10.52
N TYR A 24 -9.32 31.19 -10.27
CA TYR A 24 -8.42 31.99 -9.43
C TYR A 24 -8.50 31.57 -7.96
N ARG A 25 -9.70 31.29 -7.43
CA ARG A 25 -9.88 30.77 -6.06
C ARG A 25 -9.33 29.35 -5.94
N GLY A 26 -9.56 28.50 -6.94
CA GLY A 26 -8.95 27.18 -7.05
C GLY A 26 -7.43 27.25 -7.11
N TYR A 27 -6.87 28.16 -7.92
CA TYR A 27 -5.44 28.41 -8.05
C TYR A 27 -4.82 28.94 -6.75
N LYS A 28 -5.50 29.87 -6.07
CA LYS A 28 -5.01 30.43 -4.80
C LYS A 28 -5.09 29.42 -3.65
N SER A 29 -6.13 28.60 -3.60
CA SER A 29 -6.24 27.46 -2.67
C SER A 29 -5.17 26.41 -2.98
N TYR A 30 -4.94 26.13 -4.27
CA TYR A 30 -3.88 25.25 -4.76
C TYR A 30 -2.49 25.76 -4.36
N SER A 31 -2.22 27.06 -4.51
CA SER A 31 -0.92 27.64 -4.13
C SER A 31 -0.74 27.80 -2.63
N SER A 32 -1.81 28.03 -1.86
CA SER A 32 -1.71 28.24 -0.40
C SER A 32 -1.57 26.94 0.38
N GLU A 33 -2.13 25.84 -0.11
CA GLU A 33 -2.06 24.52 0.56
C GLU A 33 -0.78 23.75 0.17
N SER A 34 -0.33 23.90 -1.09
CA SER A 34 0.92 23.34 -1.64
C SER A 34 2.21 23.85 -0.97
N ALA A 35 2.12 24.96 -0.23
CA ALA A 35 3.28 25.67 0.33
C ALA A 35 3.24 25.80 1.85
N ARG A 36 2.76 24.80 2.59
CA ARG A 36 3.11 24.75 4.02
C ARG A 36 4.61 24.41 4.12
N SER A 37 5.44 25.44 4.21
CA SER A 37 6.86 25.30 4.56
C SER A 37 6.94 24.54 5.88
N LEU A 38 7.83 23.55 5.93
CA LEU A 38 8.16 22.87 7.18
C LEU A 38 8.55 23.91 8.23
N THR A 39 8.02 23.73 9.43
CA THR A 39 8.42 24.50 10.61
C THR A 39 9.37 23.65 11.46
N LYS A 40 10.15 24.29 12.33
CA LYS A 40 11.07 23.57 13.22
C LYS A 40 10.31 22.58 14.10
N ASN A 41 10.90 21.42 14.38
CA ASN A 41 10.37 20.35 15.25
C ASN A 41 9.11 19.66 14.71
N GLU A 42 9.18 19.14 13.49
CA GLU A 42 8.07 18.41 12.87
C GLU A 42 8.26 16.89 12.90
N ILE A 43 7.12 16.18 12.92
CA ILE A 43 7.04 14.72 12.83
C ILE A 43 6.44 14.38 11.47
N LEU A 44 7.20 13.67 10.64
CA LEU A 44 6.77 13.28 9.31
C LEU A 44 5.76 12.13 9.42
N HIS A 45 4.54 12.34 8.96
CA HIS A 45 3.51 11.32 8.85
C HIS A 45 3.48 10.75 7.43
N LEU A 46 3.85 9.48 7.29
CA LEU A 46 3.76 8.71 6.04
C LEU A 46 2.66 7.65 6.13
N GLU A 47 1.86 7.51 5.08
CA GLU A 47 0.81 6.49 4.98
C GLU A 47 1.25 5.35 4.05
N LEU A 48 1.11 4.10 4.51
CA LEU A 48 1.23 2.89 3.71
C LEU A 48 -0.12 2.13 3.74
N HIS A 49 -1.03 2.55 2.87
CA HIS A 49 -2.41 2.06 2.85
C HIS A 49 -2.70 1.23 1.58
N GLY A 50 -3.49 0.18 1.75
CA GLY A 50 -3.92 -0.69 0.65
C GLY A 50 -2.89 -1.76 0.26
N VAL A 51 -3.09 -2.37 -0.90
CA VAL A 51 -2.22 -3.45 -1.41
C VAL A 51 -0.88 -2.88 -1.90
N ILE A 52 0.22 -3.46 -1.46
CA ILE A 52 1.58 -3.02 -1.80
C ILE A 52 2.01 -3.64 -3.13
N MET A 53 1.75 -2.96 -4.24
CA MET A 53 2.22 -3.39 -5.57
C MET A 53 3.53 -2.69 -5.98
N ASN A 54 3.81 -1.53 -5.41
CA ASN A 54 5.06 -0.78 -5.57
C ASN A 54 5.27 0.14 -4.35
N GLY A 55 6.50 0.61 -4.13
CA GLY A 55 6.83 1.54 -3.04
C GLY A 55 6.90 3.01 -3.46
N LYS A 56 6.67 3.37 -4.73
CA LYS A 56 7.10 4.64 -5.33
C LYS A 56 6.63 5.86 -4.54
N LYS A 57 5.33 5.95 -4.23
CA LYS A 57 4.75 7.11 -3.53
C LYS A 57 5.27 7.27 -2.10
N PHE A 58 5.32 6.16 -1.37
CA PHE A 58 5.82 6.10 0.00
C PHE A 58 7.30 6.49 0.04
N LEU A 59 8.11 5.83 -0.80
CA LEU A 59 9.56 6.02 -0.86
C LEU A 59 9.96 7.39 -1.38
N THR A 60 9.22 7.97 -2.32
CA THR A 60 9.46 9.35 -2.78
C THR A 60 9.31 10.33 -1.62
N SER A 61 8.24 10.17 -0.82
CA SER A 61 8.01 11.03 0.34
C SER A 61 9.07 10.80 1.43
N LEU A 62 9.38 9.55 1.75
CA LEU A 62 10.44 9.21 2.71
C LEU A 62 11.78 9.85 2.28
N LYS A 63 12.23 9.60 1.05
CA LYS A 63 13.52 10.10 0.55
C LYS A 63 13.59 11.63 0.51
N LYS A 64 12.47 12.29 0.18
CA LYS A 64 12.39 13.75 0.11
C LYS A 64 12.54 14.41 1.48
N TYR A 65 11.91 13.85 2.51
CA TYR A 65 11.80 14.50 3.82
C TYR A 65 12.72 13.91 4.91
N GLN A 66 13.28 12.71 4.72
CA GLN A 66 14.10 12.05 5.76
C GLN A 66 15.33 12.87 6.17
N LYS A 67 15.96 13.62 5.26
CA LYS A 67 17.15 14.46 5.54
C LYS A 67 16.83 15.91 5.88
N ASP A 68 15.55 16.29 5.92
CA ASP A 68 15.18 17.66 6.28
C ASP A 68 15.38 17.88 7.79
N ASP A 69 16.13 18.93 8.16
CA ASP A 69 16.45 19.24 9.56
C ASP A 69 15.23 19.64 10.40
N SER A 70 14.15 20.07 9.76
CA SER A 70 12.89 20.40 10.42
C SER A 70 12.19 19.14 10.93
N ILE A 71 12.35 18.01 10.22
CA ILE A 71 11.80 16.71 10.59
C ILE A 71 12.68 16.06 11.65
N LYS A 72 12.10 15.72 12.80
CA LYS A 72 12.83 15.13 13.93
C LYS A 72 12.47 13.68 14.23
N ALA A 73 11.31 13.23 13.77
CA ALA A 73 10.86 11.84 13.86
C ALA A 73 9.96 11.49 12.66
N ILE A 74 9.73 10.20 12.44
CA ILE A 74 8.83 9.69 11.41
C ILE A 74 7.78 8.79 12.06
N VAL A 75 6.52 8.98 11.69
CA VAL A 75 5.42 8.07 12.00
C VAL A 75 4.94 7.44 10.69
N VAL A 76 4.91 6.11 10.66
CA VAL A 76 4.44 5.32 9.52
C VAL A 76 3.09 4.71 9.89
N ASP A 77 2.01 5.28 9.35
CA ASP A 77 0.65 4.77 9.50
C ASP A 77 0.39 3.67 8.47
N ILE A 78 0.20 2.44 8.94
CA ILE A 78 0.05 1.25 8.10
C ILE A 78 -1.39 0.73 8.21
N ASN A 79 -2.04 0.65 7.06
CA ASN A 79 -3.34 0.00 6.91
C ASN A 79 -3.34 -0.85 5.63
N SER A 80 -2.69 -2.01 5.70
CA SER A 80 -2.35 -2.82 4.53
C SER A 80 -2.49 -4.32 4.79
N PRO A 81 -3.13 -5.07 3.86
CA PRO A 81 -3.08 -6.52 3.85
C PRO A 81 -1.71 -7.06 3.38
N GLY A 82 -0.76 -6.20 2.99
CA GLY A 82 0.45 -6.61 2.30
C GLY A 82 0.30 -6.48 0.78
N GLY A 83 0.99 -7.32 0.01
CA GLY A 83 1.06 -7.25 -1.44
C GLY A 83 2.25 -8.01 -2.00
N ALA A 84 2.89 -7.47 -3.04
CA ALA A 84 4.04 -8.10 -3.66
C ALA A 84 5.27 -8.10 -2.71
N VAL A 85 6.06 -9.17 -2.80
CA VAL A 85 7.21 -9.41 -1.91
C VAL A 85 8.30 -8.36 -2.08
N GLY A 86 8.78 -8.17 -3.32
CA GLY A 86 9.86 -7.23 -3.62
C GLY A 86 9.55 -5.79 -3.16
N PRO A 87 8.39 -5.21 -3.50
CA PRO A 87 7.97 -3.91 -2.99
C PRO A 87 7.91 -3.81 -1.46
N SER A 88 7.43 -4.85 -0.78
CA SER A 88 7.40 -4.89 0.69
C SER A 88 8.82 -4.89 1.28
N GLN A 89 9.73 -5.65 0.67
CA GLN A 89 11.15 -5.67 1.05
C GLN A 89 11.85 -4.34 0.75
N GLU A 90 11.56 -3.70 -0.38
CA GLU A 90 12.11 -2.38 -0.73
C GLU A 90 11.73 -1.34 0.32
N ILE A 91 10.46 -1.31 0.72
CA ILE A 91 9.97 -0.41 1.78
C ILE A 91 10.70 -0.68 3.10
N TYR A 92 10.81 -1.95 3.50
CA TYR A 92 11.54 -2.35 4.70
C TYR A 92 13.00 -1.87 4.68
N TYR A 93 13.75 -2.15 3.60
CA TYR A 93 15.15 -1.77 3.50
C TYR A 93 15.36 -0.25 3.47
N GLU A 94 14.47 0.50 2.82
CA GLU A 94 14.59 1.95 2.74
C GLU A 94 14.20 2.65 4.05
N ILE A 95 13.25 2.12 4.83
CA ILE A 95 12.99 2.59 6.20
C ILE A 95 14.21 2.33 7.08
N MET A 96 14.79 1.12 7.02
CA MET A 96 16.01 0.78 7.76
C MET A 96 17.18 1.71 7.39
N ARG A 97 17.34 1.99 6.09
CA ARG A 97 18.35 2.95 5.59
C ARG A 97 18.11 4.35 6.14
N ALA A 98 16.87 4.84 6.09
CA ALA A 98 16.50 6.16 6.61
C ALA A 98 16.86 6.30 8.10
N LYS A 99 16.54 5.29 8.91
CA LYS A 99 16.91 5.23 10.33
C LYS A 99 18.41 5.30 10.53
N LYS A 100 19.16 4.46 9.82
CA LYS A 100 20.62 4.38 9.93
C LYS A 100 21.30 5.68 9.51
N GLU A 101 20.84 6.32 8.44
CA GLU A 101 21.45 7.54 7.91
C GLU A 101 21.12 8.79 8.75
N THR A 102 19.93 8.85 9.33
CA THR A 102 19.43 10.07 9.98
C THR A 102 19.44 10.00 11.50
N GLY A 103 19.46 8.81 12.08
CA GLY A 103 19.29 8.59 13.52
C GLY A 103 17.91 8.99 14.05
N LYS A 104 16.96 9.34 13.18
CA LYS A 104 15.62 9.78 13.59
C LYS A 104 14.78 8.56 14.00
N PRO A 105 14.03 8.64 15.12
CA PRO A 105 13.14 7.57 15.52
C PRO A 105 12.00 7.41 14.50
N VAL A 106 11.68 6.16 14.19
CA VAL A 106 10.60 5.77 13.29
C VAL A 106 9.60 4.89 14.03
N VAL A 107 8.37 5.36 14.17
CA VAL A 107 7.30 4.65 14.88
C VAL A 107 6.24 4.21 13.87
N CYS A 108 5.96 2.92 13.81
CA CYS A 108 4.82 2.38 13.09
C CYS A 108 3.56 2.48 13.96
N VAL A 109 2.43 2.80 13.33
CA VAL A 109 1.12 2.68 13.96
C VAL A 109 0.12 2.00 13.02
N SER A 110 -0.78 1.20 13.59
CA SER A 110 -1.93 0.68 12.85
C SER A 110 -3.16 0.53 13.76
N THR A 111 -4.29 1.07 13.32
CA THR A 111 -5.60 0.91 13.99
C THR A 111 -6.55 -0.03 13.24
N GLY A 112 -6.13 -0.56 12.10
CA GLY A 112 -6.94 -1.38 11.21
C GLY A 112 -6.27 -2.72 10.89
N LEU A 113 -5.36 -2.72 9.91
CA LEU A 113 -4.72 -3.92 9.38
C LEU A 113 -3.23 -3.69 9.10
N ILE A 114 -2.39 -4.58 9.58
CA ILE A 114 -0.95 -4.60 9.35
C ILE A 114 -0.53 -6.07 9.16
N ALA A 115 -0.93 -6.62 8.01
CA ALA A 115 -0.74 -8.04 7.71
C ALA A 115 0.32 -8.23 6.61
N SER A 116 1.00 -9.37 6.67
CA SER A 116 1.91 -9.88 5.65
C SER A 116 2.93 -8.82 5.20
N GLY A 117 2.93 -8.36 3.94
CA GLY A 117 3.88 -7.32 3.47
C GLY A 117 3.80 -6.00 4.24
N GLY A 118 2.63 -5.66 4.79
CA GLY A 118 2.46 -4.51 5.69
C GLY A 118 3.15 -4.73 7.04
N TYR A 119 3.06 -5.95 7.60
CA TYR A 119 3.82 -6.30 8.80
C TYR A 119 5.32 -6.36 8.51
N TYR A 120 5.73 -6.92 7.37
CA TYR A 120 7.12 -6.92 6.91
C TYR A 120 7.69 -5.51 6.92
N SER A 121 6.97 -4.54 6.34
CA SER A 121 7.38 -3.13 6.31
C SER A 121 7.48 -2.52 7.73
N ALA A 122 6.56 -2.90 8.62
CA ALA A 122 6.54 -2.42 10.01
C ALA A 122 7.75 -2.88 10.84
N LEU A 123 8.33 -4.04 10.52
CA LEU A 123 9.52 -4.57 11.21
C LEU A 123 10.74 -3.64 11.08
N ALA A 124 10.76 -2.74 10.10
CA ALA A 124 11.82 -1.76 9.95
C ALA A 124 11.71 -0.62 10.99
N CYS A 125 10.54 -0.38 11.57
CA CYS A 125 10.32 0.69 12.54
C CYS A 125 10.92 0.35 13.91
N ASP A 126 11.27 1.36 14.71
CA ASP A 126 11.78 1.18 16.08
C ASP A 126 10.72 0.65 17.04
N LYS A 127 9.46 1.06 16.80
CA LYS A 127 8.30 0.67 17.61
C LYS A 127 7.08 0.45 16.71
N ILE A 128 6.24 -0.51 17.08
CA ILE A 128 4.97 -0.85 16.45
C ILE A 128 3.86 -0.65 17.47
N VAL A 129 3.04 0.36 17.25
CA VAL A 129 1.87 0.69 18.08
C VAL A 129 0.61 0.18 17.39
N VAL A 130 -0.24 -0.55 18.11
CA VAL A 130 -1.47 -1.11 17.54
C VAL A 130 -2.68 -0.84 18.41
N ALA A 131 -3.86 -0.63 17.81
CA ALA A 131 -5.10 -0.69 18.57
C ALA A 131 -5.38 -2.14 19.02
N PRO A 132 -6.16 -2.38 20.10
CA PRO A 132 -6.43 -3.74 20.60
C PRO A 132 -7.04 -4.65 19.53
N GLY A 133 -7.89 -4.09 18.67
CA GLY A 133 -8.60 -4.80 17.59
C GLY A 133 -7.89 -4.81 16.24
N THR A 134 -6.69 -4.23 16.12
CA THR A 134 -5.91 -4.26 14.87
C THR A 134 -5.63 -5.70 14.46
N MET A 135 -5.79 -6.02 13.17
CA MET A 135 -5.37 -7.31 12.63
C MET A 135 -3.90 -7.24 12.22
N ILE A 136 -3.07 -8.12 12.76
CA ILE A 136 -1.62 -8.14 12.56
C ILE A 136 -1.12 -9.57 12.36
N GLY A 137 0.06 -9.74 11.76
CA GLY A 137 0.67 -11.04 11.51
C GLY A 137 0.53 -11.41 10.04
N SER A 138 -0.10 -12.56 9.75
CA SER A 138 -0.11 -13.13 8.40
C SER A 138 1.32 -13.33 7.86
N ILE A 139 2.19 -13.84 8.73
CA ILE A 139 3.58 -14.14 8.39
C ILE A 139 3.56 -15.44 7.57
N GLY A 140 3.71 -15.28 6.26
CA GLY A 140 3.53 -16.33 5.27
C GLY A 140 3.66 -15.78 3.87
N VAL A 141 3.87 -16.66 2.89
CA VAL A 141 4.05 -16.32 1.48
C VAL A 141 3.15 -17.24 0.67
N ILE A 142 2.45 -16.68 -0.32
CA ILE A 142 1.56 -17.46 -1.20
C ILE A 142 1.84 -17.17 -2.67
N MET A 143 1.57 -18.18 -3.48
CA MET A 143 1.54 -18.10 -4.93
C MET A 143 0.29 -18.84 -5.41
N GLU A 144 -0.55 -18.16 -6.20
CA GLU A 144 -1.83 -18.69 -6.62
C GLU A 144 -1.86 -18.91 -8.13
N PHE A 145 -2.30 -20.10 -8.54
CA PHE A 145 -2.52 -20.47 -9.94
C PHE A 145 -3.88 -21.15 -10.09
N ALA A 146 -4.57 -20.90 -11.19
CA ALA A 146 -5.80 -21.60 -11.54
C ALA A 146 -5.52 -22.64 -12.63
N ASN A 147 -6.13 -23.83 -12.52
CA ASN A 147 -6.21 -24.77 -13.63
C ASN A 147 -7.61 -24.70 -14.26
N LEU A 148 -7.66 -24.17 -15.48
CA LEU A 148 -8.85 -23.97 -16.31
C LEU A 148 -8.93 -24.98 -17.47
N GLU A 149 -8.09 -26.02 -17.49
CA GLU A 149 -8.08 -27.08 -18.53
C GLU A 149 -9.49 -27.60 -18.84
N ARG A 150 -10.26 -27.97 -17.81
CA ARG A 150 -11.65 -28.46 -17.97
C ARG A 150 -12.61 -27.41 -18.53
N LEU A 151 -12.38 -26.13 -18.26
CA LEU A 151 -13.17 -25.04 -18.82
C LEU A 151 -12.91 -24.89 -20.32
N TYR A 152 -11.65 -25.02 -20.74
CA TYR A 152 -11.29 -24.99 -22.16
C TYR A 152 -11.86 -26.20 -22.92
N ASP A 153 -11.82 -27.39 -22.33
CA ASP A 153 -12.45 -28.60 -22.91
C ASP A 153 -13.95 -28.41 -23.12
N TRP A 154 -14.66 -27.90 -22.10
CA TRP A 154 -16.08 -27.60 -22.19
C TRP A 154 -16.37 -26.58 -23.29
N ALA A 155 -15.54 -25.54 -23.39
CA ALA A 155 -15.65 -24.50 -24.42
C ALA A 155 -15.16 -24.95 -25.81
N LYS A 156 -14.60 -26.17 -25.94
CA LYS A 156 -13.97 -26.69 -27.16
C LYS A 156 -12.84 -25.81 -27.68
N ILE A 157 -12.08 -25.21 -26.77
CA ILE A 157 -10.93 -24.35 -27.09
C ILE A 157 -9.64 -25.17 -26.91
N SER A 158 -8.87 -25.34 -27.99
CA SER A 158 -7.54 -25.96 -27.92
C SER A 158 -6.46 -24.90 -27.74
N ARG A 159 -5.60 -25.08 -26.73
CA ARG A 159 -4.43 -24.23 -26.47
C ARG A 159 -3.15 -24.98 -26.86
N TYR A 160 -2.30 -24.33 -27.65
CA TYR A 160 -0.99 -24.87 -28.05
C TYR A 160 0.11 -23.89 -27.65
N THR A 161 1.18 -24.39 -27.03
CA THR A 161 2.30 -23.57 -26.55
C THR A 161 3.60 -24.05 -27.15
N ILE A 162 4.24 -23.18 -27.93
CA ILE A 162 5.61 -23.38 -28.43
C ILE A 162 6.53 -22.52 -27.56
N LYS A 163 7.49 -23.15 -26.89
CA LYS A 163 8.32 -22.50 -25.87
C LYS A 163 9.79 -22.83 -26.06
N SER A 164 10.63 -21.84 -25.76
CA SER A 164 12.10 -21.95 -25.83
C SER A 164 12.72 -22.76 -24.70
N GLY A 165 11.98 -22.99 -23.60
CA GLY A 165 12.49 -23.66 -22.42
C GLY A 165 11.41 -24.36 -21.62
N LYS A 166 11.82 -25.39 -20.86
CA LYS A 166 10.95 -26.30 -20.10
C LYS A 166 9.96 -25.58 -19.18
N PHE A 167 10.43 -24.56 -18.45
CA PHE A 167 9.67 -23.86 -17.40
C PHE A 167 9.02 -22.54 -17.88
N LYS A 168 9.07 -22.21 -19.17
CA LYS A 168 8.61 -20.90 -19.68
C LYS A 168 7.08 -20.73 -19.65
N ASP A 169 6.36 -21.80 -19.39
CA ASP A 169 4.92 -21.90 -19.22
C ASP A 169 4.55 -22.51 -17.84
N SER A 170 5.46 -22.47 -16.87
CA SER A 170 5.14 -22.87 -15.49
C SER A 170 4.01 -22.01 -14.95
N GLY A 171 3.00 -22.64 -14.35
CA GLY A 171 1.80 -21.93 -13.90
C GLY A 171 0.76 -21.67 -15.00
N ALA A 172 0.94 -22.26 -16.20
CA ALA A 172 -0.04 -22.18 -17.27
C ALA A 172 -1.45 -22.61 -16.81
N GLU A 173 -2.45 -21.77 -17.10
CA GLU A 173 -3.83 -22.01 -16.68
C GLU A 173 -4.55 -23.10 -17.50
N TYR A 174 -3.98 -23.54 -18.62
CA TYR A 174 -4.63 -24.44 -19.57
C TYR A 174 -4.21 -25.91 -19.46
N ARG A 175 -3.41 -26.27 -18.44
CA ARG A 175 -3.01 -27.65 -18.16
C ARG A 175 -2.72 -27.83 -16.69
N ALA A 176 -2.72 -29.08 -16.23
CA ALA A 176 -2.20 -29.42 -14.91
C ALA A 176 -0.73 -28.96 -14.72
N MET A 177 -0.44 -28.48 -13.50
CA MET A 177 0.92 -28.17 -13.05
C MET A 177 1.72 -29.46 -12.90
N ARG A 178 2.93 -29.49 -13.47
CA ARG A 178 3.83 -30.64 -13.33
C ARG A 178 4.51 -30.66 -11.97
N ASP A 179 4.96 -31.83 -11.52
CA ASP A 179 5.64 -31.98 -10.23
C ASP A 179 6.94 -31.15 -10.14
N ASP A 180 7.67 -31.03 -11.25
CA ASP A 180 8.89 -30.21 -11.29
C ASP A 180 8.62 -28.70 -11.23
N GLU A 181 7.46 -28.23 -11.70
CA GLU A 181 7.01 -26.84 -11.56
C GLU A 181 6.57 -26.57 -10.13
N ARG A 182 5.81 -27.51 -9.54
CA ARG A 182 5.40 -27.44 -8.14
C ARG A 182 6.60 -27.36 -7.21
N LYS A 183 7.60 -28.21 -7.43
CA LYS A 183 8.85 -28.16 -6.65
C LYS A 183 9.57 -26.83 -6.83
N LEU A 184 9.71 -26.35 -8.06
CA LEU A 184 10.34 -25.04 -8.34
C LEU A 184 9.65 -23.92 -7.55
N PHE A 185 8.32 -23.82 -7.61
CA PHE A 185 7.58 -22.77 -6.91
C PHE A 185 7.60 -22.95 -5.39
N GLN A 186 7.56 -24.18 -4.88
CA GLN A 186 7.67 -24.45 -3.45
C GLN A 186 9.04 -24.03 -2.92
N ASP A 187 10.12 -24.37 -3.61
CA ASP A 187 11.48 -23.98 -3.21
C ASP A 187 11.60 -22.44 -3.17
N MET A 188 10.98 -21.72 -4.12
CA MET A 188 10.91 -20.24 -4.10
C MET A 188 10.10 -19.68 -2.93
N ILE A 189 8.94 -20.29 -2.62
CA ILE A 189 8.10 -19.89 -1.49
C ILE A 189 8.85 -20.09 -0.17
N ASP A 190 9.51 -21.23 -0.01
CA ASP A 190 10.24 -21.57 1.22
C ASP A 190 11.40 -20.61 1.47
N GLU A 191 12.12 -20.20 0.41
CA GLU A 191 13.18 -19.21 0.50
C GLU A 191 12.67 -17.85 0.99
N VAL A 192 11.60 -17.34 0.38
CA VAL A 192 11.04 -16.04 0.75
C VAL A 192 10.34 -16.09 2.12
N TYR A 193 9.73 -17.21 2.46
CA TYR A 193 9.15 -17.43 3.78
C TYR A 193 10.24 -17.38 4.87
N ALA A 194 11.38 -18.04 4.64
CA ALA A 194 12.52 -17.98 5.54
C ALA A 194 13.01 -16.54 5.74
N GLN A 195 13.14 -15.75 4.66
CA GLN A 195 13.51 -14.33 4.74
C GLN A 195 12.54 -13.53 5.63
N PHE A 196 11.22 -13.75 5.48
CA PHE A 196 10.23 -13.05 6.30
C PHE A 196 10.29 -13.48 7.77
N ARG A 197 10.33 -14.78 8.04
CA ARG A 197 10.48 -15.31 9.40
C ARG A 197 11.73 -14.73 10.07
N ASP A 198 12.86 -14.72 9.37
CA ASP A 198 14.14 -14.27 9.91
C ASP A 198 14.11 -12.75 10.18
N ALA A 199 13.45 -11.96 9.31
CA ALA A 199 13.21 -10.54 9.57
C ALA A 199 12.38 -10.30 10.84
N VAL A 200 11.37 -11.14 11.12
CA VAL A 200 10.58 -11.05 12.36
C VAL A 200 11.44 -11.39 13.58
N VAL A 201 12.22 -12.48 13.51
CA VAL A 201 13.13 -12.90 14.58
C VAL A 201 14.12 -11.78 14.92
N GLU A 202 14.75 -11.20 13.90
CA GLU A 202 15.75 -10.14 14.05
C GLU A 202 15.13 -8.87 14.64
N ALA A 203 14.07 -8.35 14.02
CA ALA A 203 13.49 -7.06 14.39
C ALA A 203 12.75 -7.09 15.73
N ARG A 204 12.17 -8.23 16.11
CA ARG A 204 11.41 -8.37 17.37
C ARG A 204 12.20 -8.99 18.50
N HIS A 205 13.42 -9.48 18.22
CA HIS A 205 14.27 -10.20 19.16
C HIS A 205 13.54 -11.38 19.83
N LEU A 206 12.73 -12.09 19.05
CA LEU A 206 11.95 -13.24 19.52
C LEU A 206 12.71 -14.55 19.26
N PRO A 207 12.58 -15.57 20.13
CA PRO A 207 13.05 -16.91 19.80
C PRO A 207 12.42 -17.43 18.51
N VAL A 208 13.20 -18.15 17.71
CA VAL A 208 12.75 -18.70 16.43
C VAL A 208 11.53 -19.61 16.63
N GLU A 209 11.49 -20.35 17.74
CA GLU A 209 10.40 -21.24 18.11
C GLU A 209 9.08 -20.46 18.33
N THR A 210 9.16 -19.30 18.98
CA THR A 210 8.00 -18.42 19.18
C THR A 210 7.50 -17.89 17.85
N VAL A 211 8.40 -17.46 16.95
CA VAL A 211 8.00 -16.97 15.63
C VAL A 211 7.37 -18.10 14.83
N ASN A 212 7.98 -19.28 14.78
CA ASN A 212 7.45 -20.45 14.07
C ASN A 212 6.06 -20.87 14.54
N ALA A 213 5.75 -20.73 15.83
CA ALA A 213 4.42 -21.06 16.36
C ALA A 213 3.29 -20.15 15.83
N TYR A 214 3.63 -18.98 15.29
CA TYR A 214 2.66 -18.00 14.76
C TYR A 214 2.91 -17.61 13.30
N ALA A 215 3.96 -18.16 12.67
CA ALA A 215 4.32 -17.89 11.28
C ALA A 215 3.78 -18.94 10.31
N ASP A 216 2.51 -19.30 10.44
CA ASP A 216 1.82 -20.23 9.54
C ASP A 216 0.77 -19.53 8.66
N GLY A 217 0.91 -18.20 8.51
CA GLY A 217 -0.02 -17.37 7.75
C GLY A 217 -1.25 -16.89 8.53
N ARG A 218 -1.46 -17.30 9.78
CA ARG A 218 -2.57 -16.80 10.60
C ARG A 218 -2.43 -15.32 10.95
N VAL A 219 -3.57 -14.67 11.19
CA VAL A 219 -3.63 -13.33 11.80
C VAL A 219 -3.86 -13.43 13.30
N MET A 220 -3.53 -12.36 14.02
CA MET A 220 -3.83 -12.18 15.43
C MET A 220 -4.31 -10.75 15.71
N THR A 221 -4.93 -10.54 16.86
CA THR A 221 -5.35 -9.20 17.31
C THR A 221 -4.15 -8.40 17.81
N GLY A 222 -4.24 -7.07 17.78
CA GLY A 222 -3.20 -6.18 18.31
C GLY A 222 -2.92 -6.43 19.78
N ALA A 223 -3.95 -6.70 20.59
CA ALA A 223 -3.79 -7.10 21.98
C ALA A 223 -2.92 -8.37 22.13
N LYS A 224 -3.19 -9.40 21.32
CA LYS A 224 -2.40 -10.63 21.36
C LYS A 224 -0.98 -10.42 20.84
N ALA A 225 -0.80 -9.59 19.82
CA ALA A 225 0.52 -9.28 19.28
C ALA A 225 1.40 -8.55 20.29
N VAL A 226 0.86 -7.63 21.09
CA VAL A 226 1.62 -6.97 22.17
C VAL A 226 1.95 -7.97 23.28
N GLU A 227 1.00 -8.81 23.69
CA GLU A 227 1.23 -9.88 24.68
C GLU A 227 2.38 -10.81 24.26
N LEU A 228 2.42 -11.17 22.98
CA LEU A 228 3.43 -12.05 22.37
C LEU A 228 4.67 -11.31 21.85
N LYS A 229 4.75 -9.98 22.01
CA LYS A 229 5.86 -9.09 21.56
C LYS A 229 6.05 -8.96 20.04
N PHE A 230 5.08 -9.38 19.23
CA PHE A 230 5.01 -9.06 17.80
C PHE A 230 4.70 -7.56 17.54
N ALA A 231 4.17 -6.85 18.54
CA ALA A 231 4.07 -5.39 18.58
C ALA A 231 4.54 -4.87 19.95
N ASP A 232 4.77 -3.55 20.07
CA ASP A 232 5.38 -2.94 21.26
C ASP A 232 4.37 -2.45 22.27
N SER A 233 3.27 -1.84 21.82
CA SER A 233 2.28 -1.27 22.73
C SER A 233 0.90 -1.10 22.10
N ILE A 234 -0.11 -1.08 22.98
CA ILE A 234 -1.46 -0.66 22.61
C ILE A 234 -1.53 0.86 22.51
N GLY A 235 -2.14 1.39 21.45
CA GLY A 235 -2.37 2.83 21.30
C GLY A 235 -3.03 3.23 19.98
N THR A 236 -3.21 4.52 19.79
CA THR A 236 -3.71 5.14 18.56
C THR A 236 -2.60 5.91 17.82
N PHE A 237 -2.97 6.59 16.74
CA PHE A 237 -2.09 7.48 16.00
C PHE A 237 -1.48 8.57 16.91
N GLU A 238 -2.31 9.17 17.78
CA GLU A 238 -1.87 10.20 18.72
C GLU A 238 -0.81 9.67 19.70
N ASP A 239 -0.96 8.43 20.17
CA ASP A 239 0.03 7.80 21.05
C ASP A 239 1.34 7.54 20.32
N ALA A 240 1.28 7.07 19.08
CA ALA A 240 2.47 6.86 18.24
C ALA A 240 3.22 8.18 17.97
N VAL A 241 2.49 9.27 17.71
CA VAL A 241 3.06 10.61 17.55
C VAL A 241 3.74 11.07 18.85
N LYS A 242 3.11 10.88 20.02
CA LYS A 242 3.73 11.21 21.32
C LYS A 242 4.97 10.37 21.59
N ILE A 243 4.95 9.08 21.25
CA ILE A 243 6.12 8.19 21.37
C ILE A 243 7.25 8.70 20.48
N ALA A 244 6.95 9.04 19.22
CA ALA A 244 7.93 9.60 18.28
C ALA A 244 8.51 10.94 18.78
N ALA A 245 7.65 11.83 19.30
CA ALA A 245 8.07 13.12 19.88
C ALA A 245 8.99 12.94 21.09
N ARG A 246 8.63 12.03 21.99
CA ARG A 246 9.43 11.69 23.18
C ARG A 246 10.79 11.12 22.78
N ASP A 247 10.80 10.16 21.86
CA ASP A 247 12.03 9.50 21.41
C ASP A 247 12.96 10.46 20.64
N ALA A 248 12.40 11.52 20.04
CA ALA A 248 13.15 12.62 19.41
C ALA A 248 13.47 13.81 20.35
N GLY A 249 13.04 13.77 21.62
CA GLY A 249 13.31 14.83 22.60
C GLY A 249 12.60 16.16 22.35
N LEU A 250 11.39 16.15 21.77
CA LEU A 250 10.68 17.39 21.35
C LEU A 250 9.79 18.01 22.43
N GLY A 251 9.48 17.29 23.52
CA GLY A 251 8.49 17.74 24.50
C GLY A 251 7.10 17.89 23.87
N GLU A 252 6.43 19.01 24.13
CA GLU A 252 5.10 19.35 23.58
C GLU A 252 5.16 20.29 22.37
N ASP A 253 6.34 20.81 22.01
CA ASP A 253 6.52 21.77 20.91
C ASP A 253 6.87 21.04 19.61
N TYR A 254 5.87 20.36 19.05
CA TYR A 254 5.99 19.70 17.76
C TYR A 254 4.71 19.80 16.94
N LYS A 255 4.83 19.59 15.63
CA LYS A 255 3.69 19.50 14.71
C LYS A 255 3.81 18.27 13.83
N VAL A 256 2.68 17.68 13.49
CA VAL A 256 2.63 16.59 12.52
C VAL A 256 2.58 17.18 11.13
N PHE A 257 3.56 16.82 10.30
CA PHE A 257 3.62 17.17 8.89
C PHE A 257 3.26 15.96 8.04
N LYS A 258 2.21 16.09 7.24
CA LYS A 258 1.80 15.08 6.27
C LYS A 258 2.14 15.59 4.85
N PRO A 259 2.97 14.89 4.07
CA PRO A 259 3.21 15.23 2.69
C PRO A 259 1.91 15.29 1.90
N HIS A 260 1.79 16.31 1.03
CA HIS A 260 0.65 16.40 0.13
C HIS A 260 0.67 15.22 -0.85
N LYS A 261 -0.50 14.61 -1.07
CA LYS A 261 -0.69 13.74 -2.24
C LYS A 261 -0.57 14.64 -3.47
N GLU A 262 0.38 14.37 -4.35
CA GLU A 262 0.34 14.91 -5.71
C GLU A 262 -1.00 14.49 -6.29
N LYS A 263 -1.91 15.46 -6.47
CA LYS A 263 -3.16 15.20 -7.16
C LYS A 263 -2.82 15.15 -8.63
N SER A 264 -3.18 14.04 -9.27
CA SER A 264 -3.13 13.89 -10.73
C SER A 264 -3.71 15.13 -11.36
N SER A 265 -2.94 15.75 -12.26
CA SER A 265 -3.38 16.91 -13.00
C SER A 265 -4.61 16.52 -13.83
N ILE A 266 -5.51 17.46 -14.11
CA ILE A 266 -6.59 17.23 -15.09
C ILE A 266 -6.01 16.77 -16.44
N LEU A 267 -4.75 17.12 -16.72
CA LEU A 267 -4.00 16.64 -17.88
C LEU A 267 -3.77 15.12 -17.84
N ASP A 268 -3.49 14.52 -16.68
CA ASP A 268 -3.25 13.07 -16.51
C ASP A 268 -4.51 12.25 -16.78
N TYR A 269 -5.69 12.84 -16.57
CA TYR A 269 -6.97 12.24 -16.95
C TYR A 269 -7.28 12.33 -18.45
N LEU A 270 -6.70 13.32 -19.15
CA LEU A 270 -6.87 13.53 -20.58
C LEU A 270 -5.84 12.78 -21.42
N THR A 271 -4.63 12.61 -20.87
CA THR A 271 -3.61 11.71 -21.38
C THR A 271 -3.83 10.35 -20.71
N MET A 272 -4.77 9.55 -21.23
CA MET A 272 -4.87 8.13 -20.86
C MET A 272 -3.55 7.43 -21.24
N GLY A 273 -2.57 7.49 -20.35
CA GLY A 273 -1.21 7.02 -20.56
C GLY A 273 -0.73 6.27 -19.32
N ASP A 274 -0.80 4.95 -19.40
CA ASP A 274 0.11 3.96 -18.79
C ASP A 274 0.52 4.07 -17.31
N ASP A 275 -0.29 4.70 -16.44
CA ASP A 275 -0.05 4.62 -14.99
C ASP A 275 -0.88 3.48 -14.36
N ASP A 276 -0.19 2.38 -14.05
CA ASP A 276 -0.70 1.12 -13.46
C ASP A 276 -1.30 1.21 -12.03
N ASP A 277 -1.51 2.41 -11.49
CA ASP A 277 -1.99 2.68 -10.11
C ASP A 277 -3.53 2.53 -9.95
N ASP A 278 -4.08 1.50 -10.59
CA ASP A 278 -5.46 1.52 -11.09
C ASP A 278 -6.52 0.89 -10.16
N LEU A 279 -6.35 1.06 -8.84
CA LEU A 279 -7.35 0.60 -7.85
C LEU A 279 -7.86 1.70 -6.92
N ASN A 280 -7.02 2.69 -6.62
CA ASN A 280 -7.46 3.88 -5.90
C ASN A 280 -8.29 4.81 -6.81
N SER A 281 -7.99 4.83 -8.11
CA SER A 281 -8.74 5.58 -9.13
C SER A 281 -10.22 5.19 -9.17
N LEU A 282 -10.52 3.88 -9.09
CA LEU A 282 -11.89 3.36 -9.08
C LEU A 282 -12.70 3.78 -7.84
N SER A 283 -12.05 3.94 -6.69
CA SER A 283 -12.70 4.42 -5.46
C SER A 283 -13.04 5.91 -5.52
N GLU A 284 -12.21 6.72 -6.20
CA GLU A 284 -12.46 8.14 -6.43
C GLU A 284 -13.52 8.35 -7.52
N ILE A 285 -13.52 7.52 -8.58
CA ILE A 285 -14.58 7.47 -9.60
C ILE A 285 -15.93 7.11 -8.96
N LYS A 286 -15.95 6.21 -7.96
CA LYS A 286 -17.14 5.83 -7.18
C LYS A 286 -17.67 6.98 -6.31
N GLY A 287 -16.80 7.91 -5.91
CA GLY A 287 -17.18 9.15 -5.22
C GLY A 287 -17.75 10.23 -6.16
N MET A 288 -17.32 10.25 -7.42
CA MET A 288 -17.79 11.21 -8.44
C MET A 288 -19.07 10.76 -9.17
N LEU A 289 -19.25 9.44 -9.37
CA LEU A 289 -20.46 8.89 -9.99
C LEU A 289 -21.52 8.63 -8.90
N GLY A 290 -22.39 9.61 -8.72
CA GLY A 290 -23.55 9.51 -7.85
C GLY A 290 -24.37 8.24 -8.08
N ALA A 291 -24.83 7.67 -6.96
CA ALA A 291 -25.65 6.47 -6.81
C ALA A 291 -26.49 6.05 -8.03
N SER A 292 -26.00 5.07 -8.80
CA SER A 292 -26.87 4.15 -9.53
C SER A 292 -26.15 2.81 -9.76
N LYS A 293 -26.77 1.72 -9.28
CA LYS A 293 -26.32 0.31 -9.25
C LYS A 293 -25.04 0.01 -8.45
N LYS A 294 -25.19 -0.04 -7.12
CA LYS A 294 -24.13 -0.37 -6.14
C LYS A 294 -23.67 -1.85 -6.13
N SER A 295 -24.42 -2.83 -6.64
CA SER A 295 -24.01 -4.25 -6.54
C SER A 295 -23.13 -4.72 -7.70
N SER A 296 -23.55 -4.52 -8.96
CA SER A 296 -22.87 -5.13 -10.11
C SER A 296 -21.48 -4.57 -10.37
N LEU A 297 -21.23 -3.28 -10.08
CA LEU A 297 -19.91 -2.67 -10.24
C LEU A 297 -18.91 -3.10 -9.16
N THR A 298 -19.39 -3.43 -7.96
CA THR A 298 -18.55 -3.91 -6.86
C THR A 298 -18.15 -5.37 -7.09
N GLU A 299 -19.08 -6.19 -7.62
CA GLU A 299 -18.77 -7.54 -8.10
C GLU A 299 -17.82 -7.51 -9.30
N LEU A 300 -18.06 -6.64 -10.29
CA LEU A 300 -17.18 -6.50 -11.45
C LEU A 300 -15.77 -6.04 -11.06
N THR A 301 -15.63 -5.15 -10.10
CA THR A 301 -14.32 -4.72 -9.60
C THR A 301 -13.62 -5.82 -8.83
N GLN A 302 -14.32 -6.60 -8.00
CA GLN A 302 -13.74 -7.79 -7.37
C GLN A 302 -13.34 -8.87 -8.39
N ILE A 303 -14.18 -9.10 -9.40
CA ILE A 303 -13.86 -10.01 -10.51
C ILE A 303 -12.63 -9.51 -11.25
N PHE A 304 -12.57 -8.22 -11.62
CA PHE A 304 -11.44 -7.64 -12.36
C PHE A 304 -10.15 -7.63 -11.54
N LEU A 305 -10.23 -7.34 -10.23
CA LEU A 305 -9.14 -7.51 -9.27
C LEU A 305 -8.65 -8.97 -9.29
N LYS A 306 -9.57 -9.93 -9.13
CA LYS A 306 -9.27 -11.37 -9.13
C LYS A 306 -8.65 -11.83 -10.46
N THR A 307 -9.06 -11.26 -11.60
CA THR A 307 -8.47 -11.56 -12.91
C THR A 307 -7.11 -10.91 -13.13
N LYS A 308 -6.87 -9.68 -12.63
CA LYS A 308 -5.58 -8.98 -12.77
C LYS A 308 -4.48 -9.62 -11.91
N TYR A 309 -4.86 -10.33 -10.85
CA TYR A 309 -3.92 -11.03 -9.95
C TYR A 309 -3.74 -12.52 -10.22
N LEU A 310 -4.53 -13.11 -11.12
CA LEU A 310 -4.29 -14.44 -11.65
C LEU A 310 -2.95 -14.43 -12.43
N ASN A 311 -2.03 -15.33 -12.07
CA ASN A 311 -0.69 -15.50 -12.66
C ASN A 311 0.35 -14.41 -12.36
N GLN A 312 0.30 -13.78 -11.18
CA GLN A 312 1.38 -12.93 -10.66
C GLN A 312 2.27 -13.73 -9.68
N PRO A 313 3.60 -13.55 -9.70
CA PRO A 313 4.51 -14.62 -9.31
C PRO A 313 4.69 -14.83 -7.81
N LEU A 314 4.45 -13.85 -6.92
CA LEU A 314 4.64 -14.06 -5.47
C LEU A 314 4.01 -12.95 -4.62
N TYR A 315 3.27 -13.35 -3.59
CA TYR A 315 2.59 -12.41 -2.68
C TYR A 315 2.87 -12.69 -1.21
N LEU A 316 2.97 -11.60 -0.47
CA LEU A 316 2.78 -11.51 0.97
C LEU A 316 1.37 -10.96 1.23
N MET A 317 0.36 -11.82 1.26
CA MET A 317 -1.03 -11.44 1.59
C MET A 317 -1.61 -12.38 2.64
N PRO A 318 -2.60 -11.95 3.45
CA PRO A 318 -3.43 -12.86 4.22
C PRO A 318 -4.11 -13.84 3.29
N GLY A 319 -4.05 -15.13 3.65
CA GLY A 319 -4.88 -16.15 3.03
C GLY A 319 -6.35 -15.77 3.17
N TYR A 320 -7.15 -16.08 2.14
CA TYR A 320 -8.59 -15.96 2.22
C TYR A 320 -9.12 -17.06 3.15
N TRP A 321 -9.71 -16.66 4.28
CA TRP A 321 -10.34 -17.58 5.22
C TRP A 321 -11.78 -17.85 4.76
N GLU A 322 -12.06 -19.08 4.34
CA GLU A 322 -13.43 -19.65 4.29
C GLU A 322 -13.81 -20.27 5.64
#